data_AF-A0A3G2TFC0-F1
#
_entry.id   AF-A0A3G2TFC0-F1
#
_cell.length_a   1.000
_cell.length_b   1.000
_cell.length_c   1.000
_cell.angle_alpha   90.00
_cell.angle_beta   90.00
_cell.angle_gamma   90.00
#
_symmetry.space_group_name_H-M   'P 1'
#
loop_
_entity.id
_entity.type
_entity.pdbx_description
1 polymer ?
#
loop_
_entity_poly.entity_id
_entity_poly.type
_entity_poly.pdbx_seq_one_letter_code
_entity_poly.pdbx_strand_id
1 'polypeptide(L)'
;MSVPQFPCLSGNYQSIKLSLNMRRIYQILFLIFAFSMFSCSRNETENNENSNTPVVAGITPQNVKTFMVDKNATTETAALFYNLYKNAGSKILVGHQDAFYSYYQNDASMSDVKKTTGSDPAMIGLDFMFITDKNYQANSSNWYYQQEQKIIAAAKEAYNKGMAVTFCWHLREPFRKRISTLTI
;
A
#
# COMPACT_ATOMS: atom_id res chain seq x y z
N MET A 1 20.05 43.10 0.87
CA MET A 1 18.94 42.56 0.05
C MET A 1 17.91 41.99 1.01
N SER A 2 16.81 42.71 1.18
CA SER A 2 15.77 42.51 2.19
C SER A 2 14.63 41.65 1.64
N VAL A 3 14.30 40.58 2.36
CA VAL A 3 13.18 39.67 2.09
C VAL A 3 11.86 40.40 2.40
N PRO A 4 10.84 40.37 1.52
CA PRO A 4 9.55 40.97 1.82
C PRO A 4 8.75 40.11 2.81
N GLN A 5 8.28 40.75 3.87
CA GLN A 5 7.35 40.24 4.88
C GLN A 5 5.93 40.23 4.29
N PHE A 6 5.26 39.07 4.31
CA PHE A 6 3.83 38.99 3.99
C PHE A 6 2.98 39.44 5.20
N PRO A 7 1.95 40.28 5.01
CA PRO A 7 1.10 40.74 6.10
C PRO A 7 0.19 39.62 6.61
N CYS A 8 0.22 39.42 7.92
CA CYS A 8 -0.69 38.55 8.67
C CYS A 8 -2.08 39.19 8.68
N LEU A 9 -3.09 38.52 8.11
CA LEU A 9 -4.48 38.95 8.14
C LEU A 9 -5.07 38.67 9.54
N SER A 10 -5.23 39.72 10.35
CA SER A 10 -6.01 39.67 11.59
C SER A 10 -7.51 39.69 11.26
N GLY A 11 -8.13 38.51 11.20
CA GLY A 11 -9.58 38.37 11.07
C GLY A 11 -10.29 38.50 12.42
N ASN A 12 -11.12 39.53 12.57
CA ASN A 12 -12.02 39.70 13.70
C ASN A 12 -13.14 38.64 13.65
N TYR A 13 -13.09 37.64 14.54
CA TYR A 13 -14.20 36.72 14.76
C TYR A 13 -15.27 37.38 15.65
N GLN A 14 -16.28 37.98 15.03
CA GLN A 14 -17.56 38.24 15.68
C GLN A 14 -18.33 36.92 15.78
N SER A 15 -18.53 36.42 16.99
CA SER A 15 -19.31 35.22 17.26
C SER A 15 -20.81 35.53 17.09
N ILE A 16 -21.38 35.14 15.96
CA ILE A 16 -22.83 35.17 15.75
C ILE A 16 -23.45 34.10 16.66
N LYS A 17 -24.02 34.50 17.79
CA LYS A 17 -24.87 33.61 18.60
C LYS A 17 -26.20 33.39 17.86
N LEU A 18 -26.28 32.34 17.06
CA LEU A 18 -27.57 31.82 16.62
C LEU A 18 -28.27 31.14 17.79
N SER A 19 -29.19 31.86 18.43
CA SER A 19 -30.18 31.26 19.33
C SER A 19 -31.24 30.55 18.48
N LEU A 20 -31.00 29.28 18.17
CA LEU A 20 -31.97 28.42 17.50
C LEU A 20 -32.77 27.65 18.55
N ASN A 21 -34.08 27.92 18.58
CA ASN A 21 -35.02 27.28 19.51
C ASN A 21 -35.00 25.75 19.31
N MET A 22 -34.83 24.98 20.39
CA MET A 22 -34.82 23.50 20.38
C MET A 22 -35.97 22.89 19.59
N ARG A 23 -37.17 23.48 19.66
CA ARG A 23 -38.34 23.01 18.90
C ARG A 23 -38.18 23.16 17.38
N ARG A 24 -37.46 24.18 16.92
CA ARG A 24 -37.14 24.39 15.49
C ARG A 24 -36.03 23.45 15.02
N ILE A 25 -35.08 23.11 15.88
CA ILE A 25 -34.02 22.14 15.58
C ILE A 25 -34.65 20.76 15.30
N TYR A 26 -35.57 20.30 16.16
CA TYR A 26 -36.26 19.03 15.93
C TYR A 26 -37.12 19.02 14.66
N GLN A 27 -37.73 20.15 14.30
CA GLN A 27 -38.48 20.27 13.04
C GLN A 27 -37.56 20.19 11.81
N ILE A 28 -36.39 20.83 11.84
CA ILE A 28 -35.41 20.76 10.75
C ILE A 28 -34.83 19.35 10.63
N LEU A 29 -34.46 18.71 11.76
CA LEU A 29 -33.96 17.33 11.76
C LEU A 29 -35.02 16.34 11.25
N PHE A 30 -36.29 16.52 11.61
CA PHE A 30 -37.38 15.70 11.11
C PHE A 30 -37.58 15.85 9.60
N LEU A 31 -37.49 17.07 9.06
CA LEU A 31 -37.62 17.32 7.62
C LEU A 31 -36.44 16.74 6.82
N ILE A 32 -35.20 16.82 7.33
CA ILE A 32 -34.02 16.21 6.69
C ILE A 32 -34.14 14.68 6.70
N PHE A 33 -34.59 14.08 7.81
CA PHE A 33 -34.81 12.64 7.89
C PHE A 33 -35.92 12.17 6.95
N ALA A 34 -37.03 12.92 6.85
CA ALA A 34 -38.11 12.61 5.93
C ALA A 34 -37.69 12.70 4.45
N PHE A 35 -36.79 13.64 4.11
CA PHE A 35 -36.27 13.78 2.74
C PHE A 35 -35.33 12.64 2.34
N SER A 36 -34.69 11.98 3.31
CA SER A 36 -33.78 10.85 3.07
C SER A 36 -34.49 9.54 2.67
N MET A 37 -35.81 9.45 2.84
CA MET A 37 -36.62 8.27 2.49
C MET A 37 -37.27 8.35 1.10
N PHE A 38 -37.04 9.42 0.32
CA PHE A 38 -37.65 9.62 -1.01
C PHE A 38 -36.66 9.63 -2.19
N SER A 39 -35.40 9.21 -1.99
CA SER A 39 -34.41 9.13 -3.07
C SER A 39 -33.99 7.68 -3.35
N CYS A 40 -34.77 7.02 -4.21
CA CYS A 40 -34.29 6.10 -5.24
C CYS A 40 -35.44 5.79 -6.22
N SER A 41 -35.53 6.58 -7.29
CA SER A 41 -36.16 6.17 -8.54
C SER A 41 -35.14 5.34 -9.30
N ARG A 42 -35.47 4.06 -9.53
CA ARG A 42 -34.69 3.14 -10.35
C ARG A 42 -35.02 3.41 -11.82
N ASN A 43 -34.14 4.12 -12.51
CA ASN A 43 -34.13 4.18 -13.97
C ASN A 43 -32.99 3.28 -14.47
N GLU A 44 -33.33 2.11 -14.98
CA GLU A 44 -32.40 1.30 -15.76
C GLU A 44 -32.16 2.03 -17.09
N THR A 45 -30.97 2.57 -17.25
CA THR A 45 -30.48 3.05 -18.55
C THR A 45 -29.46 2.01 -19.00
N GLU A 46 -29.86 1.14 -19.91
CA GLU A 46 -28.96 0.23 -20.62
C GLU A 46 -28.03 1.06 -21.51
N ASN A 47 -26.87 1.42 -21.00
CA ASN A 47 -25.77 1.92 -21.82
C ASN A 47 -24.95 0.71 -22.29
N ASN A 48 -25.21 0.33 -23.53
CA ASN A 48 -24.35 -0.55 -24.33
C ASN A 48 -23.04 0.19 -24.62
N GLU A 49 -22.10 0.12 -23.68
CA GLU A 49 -20.70 0.41 -23.96
C GLU A 49 -20.02 -0.85 -24.47
N ASN A 50 -19.72 -0.83 -25.77
CA ASN A 50 -18.83 -1.74 -26.44
C ASN A 50 -17.42 -1.61 -25.85
N SER A 51 -17.21 -2.28 -24.71
CA SER A 51 -15.92 -2.47 -24.08
C SER A 51 -15.24 -3.65 -24.74
N ASN A 52 -14.36 -3.37 -25.71
CA ASN A 52 -13.30 -4.29 -26.11
C ASN A 52 -12.25 -4.42 -24.97
N THR A 53 -12.70 -4.68 -23.74
CA THR A 53 -11.84 -5.36 -22.76
C THR A 53 -11.70 -6.79 -23.25
N PRO A 54 -10.50 -7.39 -23.22
CA PRO A 54 -10.40 -8.83 -23.30
C PRO A 54 -11.09 -9.36 -22.05
N VAL A 55 -12.37 -9.70 -22.22
CA VAL A 55 -13.11 -10.54 -21.30
C VAL A 55 -12.34 -11.85 -21.29
N VAL A 56 -11.42 -12.03 -20.34
CA VAL A 56 -11.03 -13.38 -19.97
C VAL A 56 -12.15 -13.94 -19.11
N ALA A 57 -13.23 -14.28 -19.80
CA ALA A 57 -14.39 -14.97 -19.26
C ALA A 57 -13.91 -16.33 -18.76
N GLY A 58 -13.69 -16.45 -17.45
CA GLY A 58 -13.38 -17.75 -16.87
C GLY A 58 -12.83 -17.71 -15.46
N ILE A 59 -12.05 -16.69 -15.09
CA ILE A 59 -11.47 -16.65 -13.74
C ILE A 59 -12.45 -15.99 -12.77
N THR A 60 -12.81 -16.71 -11.72
CA THR A 60 -13.65 -16.26 -10.60
C THR A 60 -12.90 -16.48 -9.29
N PRO A 61 -13.28 -15.82 -8.18
CA PRO A 61 -12.70 -16.10 -6.87
C PRO A 61 -12.79 -17.58 -6.46
N GLN A 62 -13.80 -18.31 -6.94
CA GLN A 62 -14.03 -19.71 -6.62
C GLN A 62 -13.08 -20.66 -7.36
N ASN A 63 -12.74 -20.34 -8.61
CA ASN A 63 -11.88 -21.21 -9.42
C ASN A 63 -10.44 -20.69 -9.60
N VAL A 64 -10.09 -19.51 -9.09
CA VAL A 64 -8.79 -18.88 -9.34
C VAL A 64 -7.60 -19.80 -9.05
N LYS A 65 -7.68 -20.66 -8.03
CA LYS A 65 -6.60 -21.59 -7.66
C LYS A 65 -6.28 -22.60 -8.77
N THR A 66 -7.22 -22.91 -9.68
CA THR A 66 -6.95 -23.82 -10.80
C THR A 66 -6.06 -23.19 -11.87
N PHE A 67 -5.92 -21.87 -11.87
CA PHE A 67 -5.07 -21.09 -12.77
C PHE A 67 -3.72 -20.72 -12.16
N MET A 68 -3.50 -21.03 -10.88
CA MET A 68 -2.26 -20.75 -10.16
C MET A 68 -1.28 -21.92 -10.25
N VAL A 69 0.02 -21.63 -10.18
CA VAL A 69 1.08 -22.66 -10.12
C VAL A 69 0.90 -23.54 -8.89
N ASP A 70 0.66 -22.94 -7.73
CA ASP A 70 0.30 -23.64 -6.51
C ASP A 70 -1.23 -23.69 -6.34
N LYS A 71 -1.82 -24.87 -6.57
CA LYS A 71 -3.26 -25.11 -6.41
C LYS A 71 -3.72 -25.09 -4.95
N ASN A 72 -2.78 -25.23 -4.00
CA ASN A 72 -3.04 -25.22 -2.57
C ASN A 72 -2.71 -23.86 -1.93
N ALA A 73 -2.45 -22.83 -2.74
CA ALA A 73 -2.17 -21.48 -2.25
C ALA A 73 -3.25 -21.01 -1.25
N THR A 74 -2.84 -20.18 -0.29
CA THR A 74 -3.76 -19.65 0.72
C THR A 74 -4.84 -18.78 0.08
N THR A 75 -5.91 -18.50 0.81
CA THR A 75 -7.00 -17.65 0.34
C THR A 75 -6.50 -16.25 -0.02
N GLU A 76 -5.57 -15.72 0.76
CA GLU A 76 -4.97 -14.39 0.58
C GLU A 76 -4.10 -14.33 -0.68
N THR A 77 -3.25 -15.34 -0.90
CA THR A 77 -2.44 -15.43 -2.13
C THR A 77 -3.32 -15.57 -3.37
N ALA A 78 -4.38 -16.38 -3.30
CA ALA A 78 -5.35 -16.53 -4.37
C ALA A 78 -6.11 -15.23 -4.66
N ALA A 79 -6.50 -14.49 -3.63
CA ALA A 79 -7.15 -13.19 -3.75
C ALA A 79 -6.21 -12.12 -4.36
N LEU A 80 -4.93 -12.10 -3.98
CA LEU A 80 -3.93 -11.22 -4.60
C LEU A 80 -3.81 -11.51 -6.10
N PHE A 81 -3.63 -12.77 -6.49
CA PHE A 81 -3.54 -13.17 -7.89
C PHE A 81 -4.79 -12.76 -8.68
N TYR A 82 -5.98 -13.07 -8.15
CA TYR A 82 -7.26 -12.69 -8.77
C TYR A 82 -7.36 -11.18 -9.00
N ASN A 83 -7.02 -10.37 -7.98
CA ASN A 83 -7.12 -8.92 -8.07
C ASN A 83 -6.10 -8.33 -9.05
N LEU A 84 -4.87 -8.84 -9.08
CA LEU A 84 -3.88 -8.43 -10.08
C LEU A 84 -4.36 -8.76 -11.49
N TYR A 85 -4.88 -9.97 -11.69
CA TYR A 85 -5.43 -10.43 -12.97
C TYR A 85 -6.60 -9.57 -13.43
N LYS A 86 -7.59 -9.34 -12.56
CA LYS A 86 -8.79 -8.53 -12.85
C LYS A 86 -8.45 -7.09 -13.25
N ASN A 87 -7.40 -6.51 -12.67
CA ASN A 87 -7.01 -5.12 -12.94
C ASN A 87 -5.94 -5.00 -14.03
N ALA A 88 -5.46 -6.11 -14.59
CA ALA A 88 -4.47 -6.09 -15.67
C ALA A 88 -5.00 -5.32 -16.89
N GLY A 89 -4.16 -4.48 -17.48
CA GLY A 89 -4.50 -3.66 -18.65
C GLY A 89 -5.29 -2.38 -18.36
N SER A 90 -5.78 -2.16 -17.14
CA SER A 90 -6.52 -0.94 -16.76
C SER A 90 -5.88 -0.16 -15.60
N LYS A 91 -5.10 -0.82 -14.74
CA LYS A 91 -4.40 -0.19 -13.61
C LYS A 91 -2.96 -0.67 -13.51
N ILE A 92 -2.12 0.15 -12.88
CA ILE A 92 -0.72 -0.16 -12.60
C ILE A 92 -0.48 -0.04 -11.09
N LEU A 93 0.13 -1.07 -10.50
CA LEU A 93 0.65 -0.98 -9.13
C LEU A 93 2.04 -0.35 -9.17
N VAL A 94 2.20 0.78 -8.50
CA VAL A 94 3.50 1.42 -8.32
C VAL A 94 4.11 0.92 -7.02
N GLY A 95 5.33 0.37 -7.10
CA GLY A 95 6.06 -0.15 -5.95
C GLY A 95 7.42 0.51 -5.76
N HIS A 96 8.02 0.28 -4.59
CA HIS A 96 9.37 0.75 -4.26
C HIS A 96 10.11 -0.30 -3.42
N GLN A 97 11.35 -0.59 -3.80
CA GLN A 97 12.26 -1.49 -3.07
C GLN A 97 12.63 -0.89 -1.70
N ASP A 98 12.62 -1.71 -0.65
CA ASP A 98 13.09 -1.36 0.71
C ASP A 98 12.43 -0.11 1.32
N ALA A 99 11.22 0.24 0.90
CA ALA A 99 10.56 1.52 1.17
C ALA A 99 10.34 1.86 2.66
N PHE A 100 10.44 0.87 3.55
CA PHE A 100 10.20 1.02 5.00
C PHE A 100 11.47 0.89 5.85
N TYR A 101 12.65 0.79 5.25
CA TYR A 101 13.91 0.81 5.99
C TYR A 101 15.10 1.36 5.22
N SER A 102 14.90 1.83 3.98
CA SER A 102 15.87 2.56 3.17
C SER A 102 15.27 3.90 2.78
N TYR A 103 16.01 4.98 3.05
CA TYR A 103 15.49 6.34 2.93
C TYR A 103 16.54 7.27 2.33
N TYR A 104 16.10 8.19 1.48
CA TYR A 104 16.91 9.29 1.02
C TYR A 104 17.42 10.11 2.21
N GLN A 105 18.73 10.37 2.24
CA GLN A 105 19.42 11.08 3.33
C GLN A 105 19.21 10.49 4.74
N ASN A 106 18.81 9.21 4.85
CA ASN A 106 18.55 8.54 6.13
C ASN A 106 17.42 9.16 6.97
N ASP A 107 16.50 9.92 6.37
CA ASP A 107 15.29 10.40 7.08
C ASP A 107 14.27 9.27 7.21
N ALA A 108 14.22 8.62 8.37
CA ALA A 108 13.36 7.47 8.63
C ALA A 108 11.94 7.83 9.13
N SER A 109 11.48 9.06 8.92
CA SER A 109 10.14 9.49 9.36
C SER A 109 8.99 8.77 8.66
N MET A 110 9.11 8.52 7.35
CA MET A 110 8.16 7.77 6.51
C MET A 110 8.83 7.35 5.19
N SER A 111 8.14 6.53 4.38
CA SER A 111 8.66 6.14 3.06
C SER A 111 8.84 7.35 2.14
N ASP A 112 9.88 7.34 1.29
CA ASP A 112 10.15 8.46 0.38
C ASP A 112 8.99 8.72 -0.59
N VAL A 113 8.29 7.65 -1.03
CA VAL A 113 7.07 7.76 -1.85
C VAL A 113 5.98 8.54 -1.10
N LYS A 114 5.82 8.29 0.20
CA LYS A 114 4.85 9.01 1.03
C LYS A 114 5.24 10.47 1.26
N LYS A 115 6.53 10.76 1.48
CA LYS A 115 7.01 12.15 1.59
C LYS A 115 6.68 12.95 0.34
N THR A 116 6.84 12.34 -0.84
CA THR A 116 6.62 13.01 -2.13
C THR A 116 5.15 13.08 -2.53
N THR A 117 4.34 12.07 -2.23
CA THR A 117 2.98 11.93 -2.78
C THR A 117 1.85 11.99 -1.76
N GLY A 118 2.16 11.93 -0.46
CA GLY A 118 1.19 11.77 0.62
C GLY A 118 0.70 10.33 0.83
N SER A 119 1.02 9.39 -0.07
CA SER A 119 0.59 7.99 -0.01
C SER A 119 1.78 7.02 0.02
N ASP A 120 1.64 5.91 0.74
CA ASP A 120 2.61 4.81 0.67
C ASP A 120 2.55 4.13 -0.72
N PRO A 121 3.62 3.42 -1.16
CA PRO A 121 3.55 2.68 -2.42
C PRO A 121 2.50 1.57 -2.34
N ALA A 122 1.95 1.15 -3.48
CA ALA A 122 0.98 0.05 -3.53
C ALA A 122 1.65 -1.33 -3.35
N MET A 123 2.96 -1.40 -3.58
CA MET A 123 3.76 -2.63 -3.46
C MET A 123 5.12 -2.33 -2.83
N ILE A 124 5.59 -3.21 -1.95
CA ILE A 124 6.96 -3.18 -1.44
C ILE A 124 7.80 -4.28 -2.10
N GLY A 125 9.03 -3.93 -2.50
CA GLY A 125 10.04 -4.90 -2.91
C GLY A 125 11.01 -5.20 -1.76
N LEU A 126 11.31 -6.48 -1.55
CA LEU A 126 12.21 -7.01 -0.52
C LEU A 126 13.20 -8.00 -1.15
N ASP A 127 14.24 -8.40 -0.42
CA ASP A 127 15.31 -9.25 -0.98
C ASP A 127 15.77 -10.35 0.00
N PHE A 128 15.89 -11.57 -0.50
CA PHE A 128 16.45 -12.71 0.25
C PHE A 128 17.98 -12.68 0.42
N MET A 129 18.70 -11.74 -0.21
CA MET A 129 20.17 -11.65 -0.22
C MET A 129 20.80 -11.84 1.17
N PHE A 130 20.33 -11.09 2.18
CA PHE A 130 20.92 -11.16 3.52
C PHE A 130 20.43 -12.36 4.34
N ILE A 131 19.21 -12.82 4.08
CA ILE A 131 18.61 -14.00 4.72
C ILE A 131 19.38 -15.26 4.32
N THR A 132 19.93 -15.29 3.12
CA THR A 132 20.62 -16.44 2.52
C THR A 132 22.15 -16.29 2.50
N ASP A 133 22.70 -15.32 3.25
CA ASP A 133 24.14 -15.14 3.32
C ASP A 133 24.81 -16.31 4.05
N LYS A 134 25.98 -16.74 3.58
CA LYS A 134 26.74 -17.84 4.19
C LYS A 134 27.17 -17.57 5.64
N ASN A 135 27.23 -16.31 6.06
CA ASN A 135 27.58 -15.92 7.44
C ASN A 135 26.34 -15.68 8.31
N TYR A 136 25.14 -15.96 7.79
CA TYR A 136 23.92 -15.90 8.56
C TYR A 136 23.97 -16.89 9.74
N GLN A 137 23.56 -16.40 10.91
CA GLN A 137 23.33 -17.22 12.08
C GLN A 137 22.09 -16.69 12.78
N ALA A 138 21.16 -17.57 13.14
CA ALA A 138 19.88 -17.20 13.76
C ALA A 138 20.04 -16.77 15.23
N ASN A 139 20.76 -15.66 15.45
CA ASN A 139 20.97 -15.06 16.77
C ASN A 139 21.01 -13.53 16.67
N SER A 140 20.61 -12.85 17.75
CA SER A 140 20.43 -11.39 17.77
C SER A 140 21.71 -10.56 17.60
N SER A 141 22.89 -11.14 17.84
CA SER A 141 24.18 -10.46 17.63
C SER A 141 24.67 -10.54 16.18
N ASN A 142 24.11 -11.43 15.35
CA ASN A 142 24.46 -11.54 13.94
C ASN A 142 23.78 -10.45 13.10
N TRP A 143 24.57 -9.70 12.33
CA TRP A 143 24.08 -8.60 11.52
C TRP A 143 23.09 -9.04 10.42
N TYR A 144 23.28 -10.22 9.81
CA TYR A 144 22.38 -10.75 8.79
C TYR A 144 21.03 -11.14 9.37
N TYR A 145 21.01 -11.72 10.58
CA TYR A 145 19.79 -11.96 11.33
C TYR A 145 19.04 -10.67 11.65
N GLN A 146 19.75 -9.61 12.04
CA GLN A 146 19.11 -8.30 12.24
C GLN A 146 18.48 -7.75 10.94
N GLN A 147 19.09 -7.99 9.77
CA GLN A 147 18.47 -7.61 8.49
C GLN A 147 17.23 -8.46 8.19
N GLU A 148 17.27 -9.77 8.44
CA GLU A 148 16.09 -10.63 8.33
C GLU A 148 14.93 -10.11 9.18
N GLN A 149 15.18 -9.73 10.44
CA GLN A 149 14.13 -9.20 11.32
C GLN A 149 13.52 -7.90 10.76
N LYS A 150 14.33 -7.02 10.17
CA LYS A 150 13.83 -5.80 9.48
C LYS A 150 12.97 -6.15 8.27
N ILE A 151 13.41 -7.10 7.45
CA ILE A 151 12.70 -7.55 6.25
C ILE A 151 11.35 -8.17 6.64
N ILE A 152 11.31 -9.03 7.67
CA ILE A 152 10.08 -9.62 8.19
C ILE A 152 9.14 -8.53 8.73
N ALA A 153 9.66 -7.57 9.50
CA ALA A 153 8.86 -6.46 10.02
C ALA A 153 8.25 -5.63 8.89
N ALA A 154 9.03 -5.29 7.85
CA ALA A 154 8.56 -4.54 6.69
C ALA A 154 7.52 -5.31 5.88
N ALA A 155 7.70 -6.62 5.68
CA ALA A 155 6.73 -7.47 5.00
C ALA A 155 5.39 -7.52 5.76
N LYS A 156 5.44 -7.67 7.09
CA LYS A 156 4.26 -7.66 7.95
C LYS A 156 3.56 -6.31 7.94
N GLU A 157 4.33 -5.22 8.03
CA GLU A 157 3.77 -3.86 7.96
C GLU A 157 3.08 -3.61 6.62
N ALA A 158 3.73 -3.96 5.51
CA ALA A 158 3.16 -3.81 4.17
C ALA A 158 1.87 -4.63 3.99
N TYR A 159 1.88 -5.89 4.43
CA TYR A 159 0.70 -6.76 4.41
C TYR A 159 -0.45 -6.16 5.23
N ASN A 160 -0.17 -5.67 6.44
CA ASN A 160 -1.17 -5.04 7.31
C ASN A 160 -1.72 -3.73 6.72
N LYS A 161 -0.95 -3.03 5.88
CA LYS A 161 -1.37 -1.85 5.13
C LYS A 161 -2.12 -2.19 3.83
N GLY A 162 -2.30 -3.47 3.50
CA GLY A 162 -2.97 -3.93 2.28
C GLY A 162 -2.12 -3.80 1.01
N MET A 163 -0.80 -3.66 1.16
CA MET A 163 0.13 -3.57 0.03
C MET A 163 0.44 -4.96 -0.53
N ALA A 164 0.79 -5.02 -1.81
CA ALA A 164 1.42 -6.21 -2.36
C ALA A 164 2.88 -6.32 -1.85
N VAL A 165 3.34 -7.54 -1.59
CA VAL A 165 4.72 -7.82 -1.19
C VAL A 165 5.38 -8.65 -2.27
N THR A 166 6.52 -8.21 -2.77
CA THR A 166 7.33 -8.96 -3.73
C THR A 166 8.74 -9.17 -3.20
N PHE A 167 9.35 -10.31 -3.54
CA PHE A 167 10.72 -10.64 -3.18
C PHE A 167 11.54 -10.90 -4.44
N CYS A 168 12.72 -10.31 -4.50
CA CYS A 168 13.79 -10.75 -5.39
C CYS A 168 14.84 -11.53 -4.60
N TRP A 169 15.87 -12.02 -5.29
CA TRP A 169 16.97 -12.70 -4.64
C TRP A 169 18.31 -12.41 -5.32
N HIS A 170 19.11 -11.54 -4.71
CA HIS A 170 20.52 -11.41 -5.10
C HIS A 170 21.35 -12.52 -4.45
N LEU A 171 21.24 -13.72 -5.00
CA LEU A 171 22.00 -14.88 -4.54
C LEU A 171 23.50 -14.64 -4.77
N ARG A 172 24.27 -14.56 -3.68
CA ARG A 172 25.73 -14.56 -3.76
C ARG A 172 26.20 -15.88 -4.36
N GLU A 173 27.18 -15.79 -5.25
CA GLU A 173 27.72 -17.00 -5.88
C GLU A 173 28.21 -18.02 -4.84
N PRO A 174 27.92 -19.31 -5.04
CA PRO A 174 28.11 -20.34 -4.01
C PRO A 174 29.56 -20.83 -3.88
N PHE A 175 30.46 -20.47 -4.79
CA PHE A 175 31.79 -21.07 -4.93
C PHE A 175 32.96 -20.19 -4.42
N ARG A 176 32.71 -19.04 -3.78
CA ARG A 176 33.79 -18.20 -3.24
C ARG A 176 34.59 -18.89 -2.12
N LYS A 177 35.66 -19.59 -2.50
CA LYS A 177 36.78 -19.90 -1.62
C LYS A 177 37.48 -18.59 -1.27
N ARG A 178 37.55 -18.24 0.01
CA ARG A 178 38.60 -17.35 0.48
C ARG A 178 39.91 -18.06 0.17
N ILE A 179 40.68 -17.59 -0.81
CA ILE A 179 42.11 -17.85 -0.82
C ILE A 179 42.60 -17.17 0.45
N SER A 180 42.91 -17.96 1.48
CA SER A 180 43.63 -17.45 2.64
C SER A 180 44.87 -16.77 2.10
N THR A 181 44.97 -15.47 2.35
CA THR A 181 46.13 -14.65 2.09
C THR A 181 47.37 -15.45 2.51
N LEU A 182 48.19 -15.82 1.54
CA LEU A 182 49.56 -16.24 1.79
C LEU A 182 50.26 -14.95 2.26
N THR A 183 50.29 -14.72 3.57
CA THR A 183 51.20 -13.76 4.16
C THR A 183 52.58 -14.42 4.11
N ILE A 184 53.33 -14.09 3.06
CA ILE A 184 54.80 -14.23 3.03
C ILE A 184 55.41 -13.17 3.94
#